data_AF-A0A813VY35-F1
#
_entry.id   AF-A0A813VY35-F1
#
_cell.length_a   1.000
_cell.length_b   1.000
_cell.length_c   1.000
_cell.angle_alpha   90.00
_cell.angle_beta   90.00
_cell.angle_gamma   90.00
#
_symmetry.space_group_name_H-M   'P 1'
#
loop_
_entity.id
_entity.type
_entity.pdbx_description
1 polymer ?
#
loop_
_entity_poly.entity_id
_entity_poly.type
_entity_poly.pdbx_seq_one_letter_code
_entity_poly.pdbx_strand_id
1 'polypeptide(L)'
;MFSTADINLIEVLNNVSIQFNRYFSIFIFLFGTIGNILNCFVLSQSTLRLNPCAYLFLISSIANMISIIFGLTTRILAGWNMDLTDTNSLGCKIRAFIMFVSRTIAF
;
A
#
# COMPACT_ATOMS: atom_id res chain seq x y z
N MET A 1 32.77 -1.46 -22.81
CA MET A 1 32.85 -2.74 -22.05
C MET A 1 32.64 -2.36 -20.60
N PHE A 2 31.51 -2.71 -19.99
CA PHE A 2 31.25 -2.40 -18.58
C PHE A 2 32.31 -3.12 -17.74
N SER A 3 32.94 -2.40 -16.81
CA SER A 3 33.93 -3.00 -15.93
C SER A 3 33.22 -3.92 -14.94
N THR A 4 33.88 -4.99 -14.49
CA THR A 4 33.34 -5.88 -13.45
C THR A 4 32.99 -5.12 -12.16
N ALA A 5 33.66 -4.00 -11.89
CA ALA A 5 33.33 -3.09 -10.79
C ALA A 5 31.94 -2.44 -10.93
N ASP A 6 31.54 -2.06 -12.15
CA ASP A 6 30.26 -1.42 -12.43
C ASP A 6 29.10 -2.41 -12.24
N ILE A 7 29.31 -3.67 -12.65
CA ILE A 7 28.33 -4.75 -12.51
C ILE A 7 28.07 -5.05 -11.02
N ASN A 8 29.15 -5.15 -10.23
CA ASN A 8 29.05 -5.40 -8.78
C ASN A 8 28.34 -4.24 -8.05
N LEU A 9 28.57 -3.00 -8.48
CA LEU A 9 27.92 -1.82 -7.87
C LEU A 9 26.42 -1.81 -8.14
N ILE A 10 25.99 -2.14 -9.37
CA ILE A 10 24.57 -2.27 -9.73
C ILE A 10 23.90 -3.38 -8.92
N GLU A 11 24.58 -4.52 -8.74
CA GLU A 11 24.06 -5.65 -7.96
C GLU A 11 23.84 -5.29 -6.48
N VAL A 12 24.80 -4.59 -5.86
CA VAL A 12 24.67 -4.11 -4.48
C VAL A 12 23.52 -3.10 -4.36
N LEU A 13 23.41 -2.14 -5.28
CA LEU A 13 22.31 -1.17 -5.27
C LEU A 13 20.94 -1.84 -5.39
N ASN A 14 20.81 -2.83 -6.26
CA ASN A 14 19.56 -3.58 -6.43
C ASN A 14 19.22 -4.36 -5.17
N ASN A 15 20.18 -5.04 -4.55
CA ASN A 15 19.94 -5.80 -3.33
C ASN A 15 19.51 -4.88 -2.17
N VAL A 16 20.20 -3.74 -1.98
CA VAL A 16 19.82 -2.74 -0.97
C VAL A 16 18.40 -2.20 -1.24
N SER A 17 18.08 -1.90 -2.50
CA SER A 17 16.75 -1.43 -2.88
C SER A 17 15.66 -2.45 -2.58
N ILE A 18 15.90 -3.74 -2.84
CA ILE A 18 14.96 -4.82 -2.55
C ILE A 18 14.74 -4.96 -1.04
N GLN A 19 15.82 -4.99 -0.25
CA GLN A 19 15.70 -5.08 1.21
C GLN A 19 14.94 -3.88 1.79
N PHE A 20 15.27 -2.67 1.34
CA PHE A 20 14.60 -1.47 1.77
C PHE A 20 13.11 -1.51 1.45
N ASN A 21 12.73 -1.84 0.20
CA ASN A 21 11.34 -1.92 -0.21
C ASN A 21 10.57 -2.96 0.61
N ARG A 22 11.20 -4.09 0.96
CA ARG A 22 10.59 -5.16 1.76
C ARG A 22 10.34 -4.74 3.21
N TYR A 23 11.36 -4.27 3.93
CA TYR A 23 11.20 -3.86 5.34
C TYR A 23 10.37 -2.59 5.49
N PHE A 24 10.58 -1.61 4.61
CA PHE A 24 9.84 -0.36 4.66
C PHE A 24 8.35 -0.54 4.32
N SER A 25 8.01 -1.44 3.39
CA SER A 25 6.60 -1.78 3.12
C SER A 25 5.91 -2.38 4.33
N ILE A 26 6.58 -3.28 5.07
CA ILE A 26 6.01 -3.87 6.30
C ILE A 26 5.79 -2.79 7.37
N PHE A 27 6.73 -1.87 7.51
CA PHE A 27 6.61 -0.76 8.44
C PHE A 27 5.43 0.16 8.09
N ILE A 28 5.31 0.57 6.82
CA ILE A 28 4.17 1.35 6.33
C ILE A 28 2.85 0.61 6.54
N PHE A 29 2.84 -0.72 6.34
CA PHE A 29 1.65 -1.51 6.58
C PHE A 29 1.17 -1.41 8.03
N LEU A 30 2.09 -1.60 9.00
CA LEU A 30 1.76 -1.55 10.43
C LEU A 30 1.30 -0.15 10.85
N PHE A 31 2.11 0.87 10.58
CA PHE A 31 1.78 2.23 11.01
C PHE A 31 0.58 2.80 10.24
N GLY A 32 0.47 2.50 8.95
CA GLY A 32 -0.65 2.93 8.11
C GLY A 32 -1.97 2.27 8.49
N THR A 33 -1.98 0.98 8.87
CA THR A 33 -3.20 0.32 9.36
C THR A 33 -3.62 0.89 10.71
N ILE A 34 -2.69 1.02 11.66
CA ILE A 34 -2.97 1.60 12.99
C ILE A 34 -3.51 3.03 12.86
N GLY A 35 -2.85 3.89 12.05
CA GLY A 35 -3.27 5.27 11.84
C GLY A 35 -4.67 5.39 11.23
N ASN A 36 -4.99 4.58 10.21
CA ASN A 36 -6.32 4.60 9.60
C ASN A 36 -7.40 4.02 10.54
N ILE A 37 -7.08 3.00 11.35
CA ILE A 37 -8.02 2.47 12.37
C ILE A 37 -8.35 3.54 13.41
N LEU A 38 -7.33 4.26 13.90
CA LEU A 38 -7.53 5.36 14.85
C LEU A 38 -8.37 6.48 14.24
N ASN A 39 -8.11 6.87 12.98
CA ASN A 39 -8.93 7.85 12.27
C ASN A 39 -10.39 7.39 12.15
N CYS A 40 -10.63 6.15 11.74
CA CYS A 40 -11.98 5.60 11.69
C CYS A 40 -12.67 5.62 13.06
N PHE A 41 -11.96 5.29 14.13
CA PHE A 41 -12.51 5.29 15.48
C PHE A 41 -12.90 6.70 15.95
N VAL A 42 -12.03 7.69 15.74
CA VAL A 42 -12.28 9.09 16.11
C VAL A 42 -13.42 9.69 15.29
N LEU A 43 -13.43 9.45 13.97
CA LEU A 43 -14.42 10.04 13.06
C LEU A 43 -15.78 9.33 13.12
N SER A 44 -15.84 8.12 13.66
CA SER A 44 -17.10 7.39 13.89
C SER A 44 -17.90 7.93 15.10
N GLN A 45 -17.31 8.83 15.89
CA GLN A 45 -18.01 9.46 17.01
C GLN A 45 -19.26 10.23 16.54
N SER A 46 -20.37 10.02 17.26
CA SER A 46 -21.69 10.61 16.99
C SER A 46 -21.65 12.13 16.78
N THR A 47 -20.82 12.82 17.56
CA THR A 47 -20.62 14.28 17.52
C THR A 47 -20.01 14.77 16.20
N LEU A 48 -19.13 13.98 15.56
CA LEU A 48 -18.47 14.38 14.31
C LEU A 48 -19.29 13.98 13.07
N ARG A 49 -20.15 12.97 13.16
CA ARG A 49 -21.00 12.49 12.05
C ARG A 49 -22.04 13.51 11.56
N LEU A 50 -22.30 14.57 12.32
CA LEU A 50 -23.17 15.67 11.92
C LEU A 50 -22.52 16.58 10.85
N ASN A 51 -21.19 16.50 10.69
CA ASN A 51 -20.47 17.29 9.70
C ASN A 51 -20.21 16.46 8.43
N PRO A 52 -20.64 16.93 7.24
CA PRO A 52 -20.43 16.19 5.99
C PRO A 52 -18.94 16.01 5.65
N CYS A 53 -18.08 16.98 6.02
CA CYS A 53 -16.64 16.87 5.83
C CYS A 53 -16.01 15.74 6.65
N ALA A 54 -16.44 15.54 7.90
CA ALA A 54 -15.94 14.46 8.74
C ALA A 54 -16.34 13.08 8.18
N TYR A 55 -17.53 12.99 7.58
CA TYR A 55 -17.98 11.79 6.89
C TYR A 55 -17.16 11.48 5.63
N LEU A 56 -16.82 12.50 4.83
CA LEU A 56 -15.91 12.32 3.68
C LEU A 56 -14.52 11.87 4.12
N PHE A 57 -14.01 12.42 5.22
CA PHE A 57 -12.71 12.03 5.78
C PHE A 57 -12.71 10.60 6.34
N LEU A 58 -13.84 10.15 6.88
CA LEU A 58 -14.07 8.75 7.28
C LEU A 58 -13.99 7.82 6.05
N ILE A 59 -14.72 8.14 4.98
CA ILE A 59 -14.69 7.36 3.73
C ILE A 59 -13.27 7.32 3.15
N SER A 60 -12.56 8.45 3.18
CA SER A 60 -11.16 8.53 2.75
C SER A 60 -10.24 7.63 3.58
N SER A 61 -10.41 7.60 4.90
CA SER A 61 -9.64 6.71 5.80
C SER A 61 -9.92 5.23 5.53
N ILE A 62 -11.18 4.87 5.23
CA ILE A 62 -11.57 3.50 4.84
C ILE A 62 -10.96 3.14 3.47
N ALA A 63 -11.05 4.05 2.49
CA ALA A 63 -10.45 3.85 1.16
C ALA A 63 -8.93 3.67 1.24
N ASN A 64 -8.27 4.42 2.12
CA ASN A 64 -6.85 4.31 2.39
C ASN A 64 -6.49 2.96 3.06
N MET A 65 -7.30 2.49 4.00
CA MET A 65 -7.15 1.15 4.61
C MET A 65 -7.26 0.05 3.55
N ILE A 66 -8.26 0.12 2.66
CA ILE A 66 -8.41 -0.81 1.53
C ILE A 66 -7.17 -0.75 0.62
N SER A 67 -6.65 0.46 0.35
CA SER A 67 -5.45 0.63 -0.46
C SER A 67 -4.20 0.00 0.14
N ILE A 68 -4.03 0.09 1.46
CA ILE A 68 -2.91 -0.54 2.15
C ILE A 68 -3.06 -2.07 2.11
N ILE A 69 -4.26 -2.59 2.35
CA ILE A 69 -4.52 -4.04 2.30
C ILE A 69 -4.29 -4.60 0.89
N PHE A 70 -4.90 -4.03 -0.15
CA PHE A 70 -4.77 -4.58 -1.50
C PHE A 70 -3.49 -4.17 -2.21
N GLY A 71 -2.99 -2.97 -1.95
CA GLY A 71 -1.81 -2.41 -2.63
C GLY A 71 -0.49 -2.89 -2.06
N LEU A 72 -0.38 -2.99 -0.72
CA LEU A 72 0.86 -3.36 -0.05
C LEU A 72 1.01 -4.88 0.12
N THR A 73 -0.06 -5.61 0.43
CA THR A 73 -0.01 -7.09 0.56
C THR A 73 0.50 -7.74 -0.72
N THR A 74 0.02 -7.27 -1.86
CA THR A 74 0.42 -7.75 -3.18
C THR A 74 1.87 -7.37 -3.54
N ARG A 75 2.39 -6.26 -3.01
CA ARG A 75 3.81 -5.88 -3.17
C ARG A 75 4.72 -6.73 -2.30
N ILE A 76 4.30 -7.02 -1.06
CA ILE A 76 5.01 -7.93 -0.15
C ILE A 76 5.09 -9.33 -0.76
N LEU A 77 3.99 -9.77 -1.38
CA LEU A 77 3.88 -11.11 -1.95
C LEU A 77 4.70 -11.29 -3.22
N ALA A 78 4.78 -10.27 -4.07
CA ALA A 78 5.73 -10.22 -5.20
C ALA A 78 7.19 -10.29 -4.70
N GLY A 79 7.50 -9.68 -3.55
CA GLY A 79 8.83 -9.79 -2.93
C GLY A 79 9.18 -11.18 -2.38
N TRP A 80 8.21 -12.09 -2.28
CA TRP A 80 8.38 -13.49 -1.86
C TRP A 80 8.22 -14.49 -3.03
N ASN A 81 8.27 -14.03 -4.29
CA ASN A 81 8.13 -14.86 -5.50
C ASN A 81 6.80 -15.66 -5.59
N MET A 82 5.76 -15.24 -4.86
CA MET A 82 4.42 -15.78 -5.04
C MET A 82 3.61 -14.81 -5.91
N ASP A 83 3.69 -14.99 -7.22
CA ASP A 83 2.91 -14.18 -8.16
C ASP A 83 1.45 -14.64 -8.20
N LEU A 84 0.64 -14.14 -7.26
CA LEU A 84 -0.83 -14.28 -7.31
C LEU A 84 -1.45 -13.63 -8.56
N THR A 85 -0.67 -12.82 -9.28
CA THR A 85 -1.03 -12.21 -10.56
C THR A 85 -1.21 -13.27 -11.67
N ASP A 86 -0.45 -14.35 -11.61
CA ASP A 86 -0.50 -15.42 -12.63
C ASP A 86 -1.64 -16.40 -12.37
N THR A 87 -2.13 -16.48 -11.13
CA THR A 87 -3.21 -17.40 -10.74
C THR A 87 -4.61 -16.85 -11.09
N ASN A 88 -4.85 -15.53 -10.99
CA ASN A 88 -6.18 -14.94 -11.22
C ASN A 88 -6.09 -13.55 -11.91
N SER A 89 -6.24 -13.52 -13.25
CA SER A 89 -6.25 -12.30 -14.07
C SER A 89 -7.28 -11.25 -13.64
N LEU A 90 -8.42 -11.70 -13.13
CA LEU A 90 -9.52 -10.87 -12.64
C LEU A 90 -9.12 -10.13 -11.34
N GLY A 91 -8.36 -10.78 -10.45
CA GLY A 91 -7.85 -10.18 -9.23
C GLY A 91 -6.83 -9.06 -9.50
N CYS A 92 -5.99 -9.22 -10.53
CA CYS A 92 -5.05 -8.18 -10.93
C CYS A 92 -5.75 -6.92 -11.47
N LYS A 93 -6.82 -7.07 -12.27
CA LYS A 93 -7.62 -5.93 -12.75
C LYS A 93 -8.35 -5.20 -11.62
N ILE A 94 -8.97 -5.96 -10.71
CA ILE A 94 -9.66 -5.39 -9.54
C ILE A 94 -8.67 -4.62 -8.66
N ARG A 95 -7.45 -5.16 -8.45
CA ARG A 95 -6.39 -4.46 -7.71
C ARG A 95 -6.02 -3.12 -8.34
N ALA A 96 -5.82 -3.07 -9.66
CA ALA A 96 -5.47 -1.83 -10.36
C ALA A 96 -6.58 -0.78 -10.22
N PHE A 97 -7.84 -1.20 -10.34
CA PHE A 97 -9.00 -0.33 -10.13
C PHE A 97 -9.09 0.17 -8.69
N ILE A 98 -8.98 -0.72 -7.70
CA ILE A 98 -9.03 -0.35 -6.27
C ILE A 98 -7.89 0.60 -5.91
N MET A 99 -6.65 0.34 -6.36
CA MET A 99 -5.54 1.25 -6.09
C MET A 99 -5.75 2.63 -6.73
N PHE A 100 -6.29 2.69 -7.94
CA PHE A 100 -6.58 3.96 -8.60
C PHE A 100 -7.66 4.74 -7.85
N VAL A 101 -8.78 4.09 -7.53
CA VAL A 101 -9.91 4.71 -6.83
C VAL A 101 -9.52 5.16 -5.43
N SER A 102 -8.86 4.31 -4.65
CA SER A 102 -8.41 4.67 -3.31
C SER A 102 -7.41 5.83 -3.30
N ARG A 103 -6.48 5.91 -4.27
CA ARG A 103 -5.54 7.05 -4.37
C ARG A 103 -6.22 8.36 -4.70
N THR A 104 -7.26 8.31 -5.54
CA THR A 104 -8.06 9.48 -5.90
C THR A 104 -8.94 9.97 -4.74
N ILE A 105 -9.41 9.06 -3.88
CA ILE A 105 -10.25 9.39 -2.71
C ILE A 105 -9.40 9.77 -1.48
N ALA A 106 -8.16 9.29 -1.41
CA ALA A 106 -7.21 9.62 -0.34
C ALA A 106 -6.55 11.01 -0.50
N PHE A 107 -6.89 11.77 -1.55
CA PHE A 107 -6.36 13.10 -1.83
C PHE A 107 -7.20 14.21 -1.19
#